data_AF-A0A962ZJS8-F1
#
_entry.id   AF-A0A962ZJS8-F1
#
_cell.length_a   1.000
_cell.length_b   1.000
_cell.length_c   1.000
_cell.angle_alpha   90.00
_cell.angle_beta   90.00
_cell.angle_gamma   90.00
#
_symmetry.space_group_name_H-M   'P 1'
#
loop_
_entity.id
_entity.type
_entity.pdbx_description
1 polymer ?
#
loop_
_entity_poly.entity_id
_entity_poly.type
_entity_poly.pdbx_seq_one_letter_code
_entity_poly.pdbx_strand_id
1 'polypeptide(L)'
;MSDQENNSSTESQKSPASTPPAVKAPAAAEPAAAAQRKSSSFIAWLALLLVVALGAAGAWLLPQLQNTEAALQARLAKLESSVGGEQASLEAVSRGLNRELQEGLGALQESIGGVQASAEQDALRLSQALVELEAQLAEQRSELARFSANDRTSWLLAEAEYLMRLANQRLIMAGDTAAARALLNSADSVLREIDDAGLYDVRAAVAADLAAVRAVPAVDVERARSAPRPPTRSDAVLVVVA
;
A
#
# COMPACT_ATOMS: atom_id res chain seq x y z
N MET A 1 4.20 -52.92 5.92
CA MET A 1 5.44 -52.76 5.13
C MET A 1 6.60 -52.75 6.12
N SER A 2 7.25 -53.87 6.41
CA SER A 2 7.40 -55.08 5.58
C SER A 2 8.13 -54.75 4.27
N ASP A 3 9.30 -55.28 3.93
CA ASP A 3 10.13 -56.29 4.61
C ASP A 3 11.63 -56.06 4.41
N GLN A 4 12.44 -56.76 5.19
CA GLN A 4 13.88 -56.89 5.02
C GLN A 4 14.20 -58.27 4.46
N GLU A 5 14.59 -58.34 3.18
CA GLU A 5 15.31 -59.47 2.59
C GLU A 5 16.69 -58.93 2.18
N ASN A 6 17.84 -59.30 2.75
CA ASN A 6 18.33 -60.57 3.30
C ASN A 6 18.46 -61.71 2.27
N ASN A 7 19.62 -61.77 1.61
CA ASN A 7 20.47 -62.95 1.58
C ASN A 7 21.81 -62.60 0.89
N SER A 8 22.95 -63.25 1.17
CA SER A 8 23.26 -64.26 2.19
C SER A 8 24.78 -64.32 2.40
N SER A 9 25.21 -64.88 3.55
CA SER A 9 26.33 -65.84 3.69
C SER A 9 27.71 -65.52 3.06
N THR A 10 28.87 -65.71 3.66
CA THR A 10 29.37 -66.38 4.89
C THR A 10 30.90 -66.11 4.85
N GLU A 11 31.72 -66.03 5.90
CA GLU A 11 31.74 -66.78 7.15
C GLU A 11 32.27 -65.94 8.32
N SER A 12 31.62 -66.18 9.44
CA SER A 12 32.05 -65.90 10.80
C SER A 12 33.45 -66.45 11.16
N GLN A 13 34.07 -65.78 12.14
CA GLN A 13 34.81 -66.37 13.29
C GLN A 13 36.30 -66.74 13.09
N LYS A 14 37.17 -66.66 14.12
CA LYS A 14 37.07 -66.14 15.50
C LYS A 14 38.47 -66.03 16.12
N SER A 15 38.73 -64.98 16.90
CA SER A 15 40.00 -64.82 17.64
C SER A 15 40.15 -65.86 18.78
N PRO A 16 41.39 -66.23 19.16
CA PRO A 16 41.67 -67.44 19.94
C PRO A 16 41.61 -67.23 21.46
N ALA A 17 41.38 -68.32 22.20
CA ALA A 17 41.73 -68.42 23.63
C ALA A 17 41.84 -69.88 24.12
N SER A 18 42.73 -70.09 25.10
CA SER A 18 42.74 -71.18 26.10
C SER A 18 43.23 -72.60 25.77
N THR A 19 44.41 -72.92 26.31
CA THR A 19 44.84 -74.24 26.88
C THR A 19 44.31 -74.37 28.34
N PRO A 20 44.59 -75.41 29.18
CA PRO A 20 45.18 -76.78 29.02
C PRO A 20 44.16 -77.86 29.54
N PRO A 21 44.42 -78.91 30.38
CA PRO A 21 45.61 -79.71 30.74
C PRO A 21 45.45 -81.27 30.84
N ALA A 22 46.60 -81.98 30.98
CA ALA A 22 46.80 -83.29 31.65
C ALA A 22 46.21 -84.58 30.97
N VAL A 23 46.74 -85.82 31.16
CA VAL A 23 47.02 -86.55 32.43
C VAL A 23 48.02 -87.74 32.29
N LYS A 24 48.90 -87.91 33.31
CA LYS A 24 49.65 -89.10 33.82
C LYS A 24 50.92 -89.70 33.16
N ALA A 25 51.80 -90.15 34.07
CA ALA A 25 53.07 -90.88 33.89
C ALA A 25 52.92 -92.38 34.26
N PRO A 26 53.97 -93.23 34.16
CA PRO A 26 54.94 -93.37 35.26
C PRO A 26 56.41 -93.59 34.84
N ALA A 27 57.29 -93.76 35.84
CA ALA A 27 58.75 -93.75 35.74
C ALA A 27 59.42 -95.10 35.35
N ALA A 28 60.66 -95.03 34.84
CA ALA A 28 61.70 -96.06 35.04
C ALA A 28 63.14 -95.54 34.73
N ALA A 29 64.09 -95.96 35.58
CA ALA A 29 65.53 -96.15 35.32
C ALA A 29 66.45 -94.98 34.86
N GLU A 30 67.15 -94.40 35.84
CA GLU A 30 68.62 -94.18 35.76
C GLU A 30 69.36 -95.45 36.26
N PRO A 31 70.70 -95.59 36.13
CA PRO A 31 71.67 -94.86 35.29
C PRO A 31 72.63 -95.77 34.48
N ALA A 32 73.28 -95.27 33.42
CA ALA A 32 74.50 -95.88 32.87
C ALA A 32 75.38 -94.94 32.01
N ALA A 33 76.58 -94.66 32.53
CA ALA A 33 77.84 -94.44 31.81
C ALA A 33 77.88 -93.63 30.47
N ALA A 34 78.24 -92.35 30.61
CA ALA A 34 79.26 -91.62 29.84
C ALA A 34 79.73 -92.17 28.48
N ALA A 35 79.44 -91.40 27.41
CA ALA A 35 80.28 -91.35 26.20
C ALA A 35 80.26 -89.94 25.57
N GLN A 36 81.15 -89.05 26.03
CA GLN A 36 81.39 -87.76 25.37
C GLN A 36 82.08 -87.97 24.00
N ARG A 37 81.39 -87.83 22.86
CA ARG A 37 82.04 -87.50 21.55
C ARG A 37 81.21 -86.56 20.66
N LYS A 38 81.38 -85.25 20.91
CA LYS A 38 81.51 -84.16 19.92
C LYS A 38 80.54 -84.11 18.72
N SER A 39 79.27 -83.80 18.98
CA SER A 39 78.34 -83.18 17.99
C SER A 39 77.55 -81.97 18.54
N SER A 40 77.90 -81.51 19.75
CA SER A 40 77.21 -80.41 20.44
C SER A 40 77.21 -79.09 19.67
N SER A 41 78.14 -78.87 18.74
CA SER A 41 78.22 -77.65 17.94
C SER A 41 76.98 -77.41 17.06
N PHE A 42 76.37 -78.44 16.46
CA PHE A 42 75.21 -78.22 15.58
C PHE A 42 73.92 -77.94 16.36
N ILE A 43 73.73 -78.62 17.51
CA ILE A 43 72.59 -78.36 18.40
C ILE A 43 72.74 -77.00 19.10
N ALA A 44 73.96 -76.65 19.55
CA ALA A 44 74.23 -75.32 20.09
C ALA A 44 74.04 -74.22 19.03
N TRP A 45 74.43 -74.47 17.78
CA TRP A 45 74.19 -73.55 16.65
C TRP A 45 72.70 -73.41 16.33
N LEU A 46 71.93 -74.49 16.32
CA LEU A 46 70.48 -74.46 16.11
C LEU A 46 69.74 -73.74 17.24
N ALA A 47 70.13 -74.00 18.50
CA ALA A 47 69.57 -73.32 19.67
C ALA A 47 69.89 -71.81 19.66
N LEU A 48 71.12 -71.45 19.26
CA LEU A 48 71.54 -70.06 19.07
C LEU A 48 70.73 -69.38 17.95
N LEU A 49 70.51 -70.08 16.83
CA LEU A 49 69.68 -69.59 15.72
C LEU A 49 68.23 -69.36 16.18
N LEU A 50 67.65 -70.26 16.98
CA LEU A 50 66.30 -70.11 17.53
C LEU A 50 66.18 -68.89 18.45
N VAL A 51 67.17 -68.64 19.32
CA VAL A 51 67.21 -67.44 20.18
C VAL A 51 67.33 -66.17 19.33
N VAL A 52 68.16 -66.17 18.28
CA VAL A 52 68.28 -65.05 17.34
C VAL A 52 66.97 -64.82 16.57
N ALA A 53 66.29 -65.88 16.14
CA ALA A 53 65.00 -65.79 15.45
C ALA A 53 63.88 -65.23 16.34
N LEU A 54 63.80 -65.64 17.61
CA LEU A 54 62.87 -65.06 18.59
C LEU A 54 63.21 -63.60 18.91
N GLY A 55 64.51 -63.27 19.05
CA GLY A 55 64.97 -61.89 19.23
C GLY A 55 64.61 -60.99 18.05
N ALA A 56 64.81 -61.48 16.83
CA ALA A 56 64.42 -60.78 15.60
C ALA A 56 62.89 -60.62 15.48
N ALA A 57 62.11 -61.65 15.81
CA ALA A 57 60.65 -61.58 15.82
C ALA A 57 60.13 -60.57 16.86
N GLY A 58 60.69 -60.56 18.07
CA GLY A 58 60.36 -59.57 19.11
C GLY A 58 60.73 -58.14 18.70
N ALA A 59 61.94 -57.96 18.14
CA ALA A 59 62.38 -56.67 17.59
C ALA A 59 61.52 -56.16 16.44
N TRP A 60 60.91 -57.06 15.65
CA TRP A 60 59.98 -56.71 14.58
C TRP A 60 58.55 -56.44 15.06
N LEU A 61 58.12 -57.06 16.17
CA LEU A 61 56.78 -56.89 16.74
C LEU A 61 56.62 -55.62 17.60
N LEU A 62 57.70 -55.17 18.25
CA LEU A 62 57.73 -53.92 19.04
C LEU A 62 57.28 -52.67 18.25
N PRO A 63 57.81 -52.35 17.05
CA PRO A 63 57.35 -51.20 16.27
C PRO A 63 55.92 -51.35 15.76
N GLN A 64 55.42 -52.59 15.59
CA GLN A 64 54.02 -52.85 15.20
C GLN A 64 53.06 -52.31 16.27
N LEU A 65 53.38 -52.46 17.56
CA LEU A 65 52.59 -51.93 18.67
C LEU A 65 52.66 -50.39 18.74
N GLN A 66 53.85 -49.80 18.64
CA GLN A 66 54.03 -48.34 18.68
C GLN A 66 53.28 -47.63 17.53
N ASN A 67 53.26 -48.22 16.33
CA ASN A 67 52.48 -47.70 15.22
C ASN A 67 50.97 -47.70 15.48
N THR A 68 50.42 -48.61 16.30
CA THR A 68 48.99 -48.59 16.65
C THR A 68 48.64 -47.43 17.59
N GLU A 69 49.49 -47.12 18.56
CA GLU A 69 49.29 -45.98 19.47
C GLU A 69 49.40 -44.64 18.72
N ALA A 70 50.41 -44.49 17.86
CA ALA A 70 50.57 -43.32 17.00
C ALA A 70 49.36 -43.13 16.05
N ALA A 71 48.84 -44.23 15.48
CA ALA A 71 47.64 -44.18 14.64
C ALA A 71 46.36 -43.80 15.43
N LEU A 72 46.24 -44.23 16.69
CA LEU A 72 45.13 -43.84 17.57
C LEU A 72 45.23 -42.35 17.95
N GLN A 73 46.42 -41.86 18.32
CA GLN A 73 46.64 -40.43 18.61
C GLN A 73 46.35 -39.56 17.38
N ALA A 74 46.78 -39.99 16.18
CA ALA A 74 46.46 -39.29 14.93
C ALA A 74 44.95 -39.26 14.63
N ARG A 75 44.21 -40.35 14.95
CA ARG A 75 42.74 -40.37 14.83
C ARG A 75 42.07 -39.44 15.83
N LEU A 76 42.52 -39.40 17.08
CA LEU A 76 41.99 -38.48 18.10
C LEU A 76 42.26 -37.02 17.72
N ALA A 77 43.48 -36.68 17.32
CA ALA A 77 43.81 -35.33 16.85
C ALA A 77 43.00 -34.91 15.61
N LYS A 78 42.67 -35.87 14.71
CA LYS A 78 41.77 -35.62 13.58
C LYS A 78 40.31 -35.42 14.00
N LEU A 79 39.83 -36.13 15.01
CA LEU A 79 38.49 -35.91 15.58
C LEU A 79 38.42 -34.56 16.31
N GLU A 80 39.40 -34.26 17.17
CA GLU A 80 39.52 -32.98 17.89
C GLU A 80 39.52 -31.79 16.92
N SER A 81 40.33 -31.84 15.86
CA SER A 81 40.37 -30.79 14.84
C SER A 81 39.12 -30.73 13.96
N SER A 82 38.45 -31.86 13.70
CA SER A 82 37.15 -31.86 12.99
C SER A 82 36.06 -31.22 13.84
N VAL A 83 35.96 -31.59 15.13
CA VAL A 83 34.99 -31.03 16.08
C VAL A 83 35.28 -29.55 16.34
N GLY A 84 36.54 -29.16 16.53
CA GLY A 84 36.94 -27.76 16.67
C GLY A 84 36.64 -26.93 15.42
N GLY A 85 36.81 -27.49 14.22
CA GLY A 85 36.45 -26.85 12.96
C GLY A 85 34.94 -26.69 12.77
N GLU A 86 34.15 -27.70 13.16
CA GLU A 86 32.69 -27.66 13.13
C GLU A 86 32.10 -26.69 14.17
N GLN A 87 32.68 -26.66 15.38
CA GLN A 87 32.36 -25.68 16.41
C GLN A 87 32.64 -24.24 15.92
N ALA A 88 33.80 -24.02 15.30
CA ALA A 88 34.19 -22.70 14.78
C ALA A 88 33.32 -22.25 13.60
N SER A 89 32.87 -23.19 12.74
CA SER A 89 31.98 -22.86 11.61
C SER A 89 30.57 -22.54 12.09
N LEU A 90 30.02 -23.30 13.06
CA LEU A 90 28.75 -22.98 13.72
C LEU A 90 28.79 -21.61 14.39
N GLU A 91 29.88 -21.29 15.09
CA GLU A 91 30.02 -19.99 15.75
C GLU A 91 30.14 -18.85 14.71
N ALA A 92 30.87 -19.05 13.61
CA ALA A 92 30.94 -18.09 12.51
C ALA A 92 29.57 -17.85 11.85
N VAL A 93 28.78 -18.90 11.61
CA VAL A 93 27.40 -18.80 11.09
C VAL A 93 26.51 -18.04 12.07
N SER A 94 26.57 -18.35 13.38
CA SER A 94 25.77 -17.66 14.39
C SER A 94 26.07 -16.16 14.47
N ARG A 95 27.35 -15.77 14.37
CA ARG A 95 27.78 -14.37 14.34
C ARG A 95 27.38 -13.68 13.04
N GLY A 96 27.36 -14.40 11.91
CA GLY A 96 26.83 -13.91 10.64
C GLY A 96 25.34 -13.59 10.73
N LEU A 97 24.53 -14.57 11.16
CA LEU A 97 23.09 -14.42 11.34
C LEU A 97 22.73 -13.26 12.29
N ASN A 98 23.47 -13.13 13.39
CA ASN A 98 23.23 -12.05 14.36
C ASN A 98 23.58 -10.65 13.81
N ARG A 99 24.59 -10.54 12.92
CA ARG A 99 24.84 -9.29 12.19
C ARG A 99 23.76 -8.99 11.18
N GLU A 100 23.35 -9.96 10.37
CA GLU A 100 22.30 -9.79 9.37
C GLU A 100 20.96 -9.37 10.02
N LEU A 101 20.63 -9.95 11.18
CA LEU A 101 19.50 -9.51 12.01
C LEU A 101 19.65 -8.07 12.52
N GLN A 102 20.83 -7.67 13.02
CA GLN A 102 21.07 -6.30 13.49
C GLN A 102 21.06 -5.26 12.36
N GLU A 103 21.65 -5.59 11.20
CA GLU A 103 21.66 -4.75 10.00
C GLU A 103 20.25 -4.62 9.42
N GLY A 104 19.48 -5.72 9.35
CA GLY A 104 18.08 -5.73 8.91
C GLY A 104 17.16 -4.92 9.84
N LEU A 105 17.32 -5.04 11.16
CA LEU A 105 16.59 -4.22 12.13
C LEU A 105 16.97 -2.74 12.03
N GLY A 106 18.25 -2.41 11.83
CA GLY A 106 18.72 -1.04 11.60
C GLY A 106 18.14 -0.43 10.33
N ALA A 107 18.17 -1.16 9.22
CA ALA A 107 17.59 -0.74 7.94
C ALA A 107 16.06 -0.56 8.02
N LEU A 108 15.36 -1.43 8.75
CA LEU A 108 13.91 -1.30 8.97
C LEU A 108 13.59 -0.08 9.84
N GLN A 109 14.36 0.16 10.90
CA GLN A 109 14.20 1.34 11.77
C GLN A 109 14.41 2.65 10.99
N GLU A 110 15.44 2.71 10.14
CA GLU A 110 15.71 3.86 9.27
C GLU A 110 14.58 4.04 8.23
N SER A 111 14.09 2.95 7.64
CA SER A 111 12.96 3.00 6.71
C SER A 111 11.67 3.51 7.36
N ILE A 112 11.38 3.10 8.60
CA ILE A 112 10.22 3.59 9.37
C ILE A 112 10.39 5.08 9.70
N GLY A 113 11.59 5.50 10.15
CA GLY A 113 11.89 6.90 10.41
C GLY A 113 11.74 7.79 9.17
N GLY A 114 12.25 7.33 8.02
CA GLY A 114 12.11 8.02 6.74
C GLY A 114 10.66 8.15 6.27
N VAL A 115 9.86 7.09 6.38
CA VAL A 115 8.42 7.10 6.04
C VAL A 115 7.64 8.02 6.98
N GLN A 116 7.94 8.01 8.28
CA GLN A 116 7.29 8.92 9.23
C GLN A 116 7.64 10.39 8.91
N ALA A 117 8.91 10.70 8.66
CA ALA A 117 9.33 12.05 8.30
C ALA A 117 8.70 12.54 6.98
N SER A 118 8.53 11.66 5.97
CA SER A 118 7.82 12.05 4.74
C SER A 118 6.33 12.25 4.97
N ALA A 119 5.68 11.42 5.79
CA ALA A 119 4.26 11.57 6.13
C ALA A 119 3.98 12.87 6.89
N GLU A 120 4.87 13.28 7.82
CA GLU A 120 4.78 14.57 8.51
C GLU A 120 4.95 15.76 7.54
N GLN A 121 5.89 15.68 6.58
CA GLN A 121 6.06 16.71 5.55
C GLN A 121 4.87 16.82 4.60
N ASP A 122 4.31 15.69 4.16
CA ASP A 122 3.16 15.68 3.26
C ASP A 122 1.87 16.12 3.97
N ALA A 123 1.70 15.81 5.26
CA ALA A 123 0.61 16.37 6.07
C ALA A 123 0.69 17.91 6.18
N LEU A 124 1.90 18.45 6.41
CA LEU A 124 2.11 19.90 6.43
C LEU A 124 1.82 20.53 5.05
N ARG A 125 2.28 19.92 3.96
CA ARG A 125 1.97 20.37 2.58
C ARG A 125 0.47 20.36 2.29
N LEU A 126 -0.24 19.29 2.66
CA LEU A 126 -1.69 19.23 2.51
C LEU A 126 -2.39 20.34 3.31
N SER A 127 -1.98 20.59 4.56
CA SER A 127 -2.58 21.67 5.35
C SER A 127 -2.40 23.05 4.72
N GLN A 128 -1.22 23.32 4.14
CA GLN A 128 -0.94 24.58 3.45
C GLN A 128 -1.76 24.70 2.16
N ALA A 129 -1.85 23.61 1.38
CA ALA A 129 -2.66 23.56 0.16
C ALA A 129 -4.17 23.74 0.43
N LEU A 130 -4.69 23.23 1.55
CA LEU A 130 -6.08 23.44 1.96
C LEU A 130 -6.35 24.92 2.34
N VAL A 131 -5.45 25.55 3.10
CA VAL A 131 -5.57 26.97 3.47
C VAL A 131 -5.52 27.87 2.22
N GLU A 132 -4.61 27.59 1.29
CA GLU A 132 -4.49 28.31 0.01
C GLU A 132 -5.76 28.14 -0.85
N LEU A 133 -6.30 26.91 -0.95
CA LEU A 133 -7.52 26.64 -1.70
C LEU A 133 -8.75 27.32 -1.08
N GLU A 134 -8.83 27.37 0.26
CA GLU A 134 -9.91 28.06 0.96
C GLU A 134 -9.83 29.59 0.77
N ALA A 135 -8.62 30.16 0.77
CA ALA A 135 -8.41 31.57 0.42
C ALA A 135 -8.81 31.89 -1.03
N GLN A 136 -8.43 31.06 -1.99
CA GLN A 136 -8.84 31.21 -3.39
C GLN A 136 -10.37 31.11 -3.57
N LEU A 137 -11.02 30.18 -2.88
CA LEU A 137 -12.48 30.06 -2.87
C LEU A 137 -13.16 31.27 -2.24
N ALA A 138 -12.58 31.86 -1.19
CA ALA A 138 -13.09 33.07 -0.57
C ALA A 138 -13.00 34.27 -1.52
N GLU A 139 -11.86 34.45 -2.21
CA GLU A 139 -11.69 35.52 -3.20
C GLU A 139 -12.66 35.36 -4.38
N GLN A 140 -12.74 34.17 -4.98
CA GLN A 140 -13.69 33.89 -6.08
C GLN A 140 -15.14 34.13 -5.68
N ARG A 141 -15.54 33.78 -4.45
CA ARG A 141 -16.88 34.09 -3.92
C ARG A 141 -17.09 35.61 -3.77
N SER A 142 -16.05 36.35 -3.39
CA SER A 142 -16.10 37.81 -3.28
C SER A 142 -16.24 38.47 -4.66
N GLU A 143 -15.52 37.98 -5.67
CA GLU A 143 -15.63 38.44 -7.06
C GLU A 143 -17.02 38.14 -7.64
N LEU A 144 -17.53 36.92 -7.47
CA LEU A 144 -18.89 36.55 -7.89
C LEU A 144 -19.96 37.40 -7.19
N ALA A 145 -19.80 37.69 -5.89
CA ALA A 145 -20.72 38.54 -5.15
C ALA A 145 -20.71 39.98 -5.66
N ARG A 146 -19.53 40.55 -5.94
CA ARG A 146 -19.38 41.88 -6.55
C ARG A 146 -20.03 41.95 -7.93
N PHE A 147 -19.75 40.98 -8.79
CA PHE A 147 -20.29 40.90 -10.14
C PHE A 147 -21.82 40.73 -10.11
N SER A 148 -22.33 39.77 -9.34
CA SER A 148 -23.77 39.51 -9.20
C SER A 148 -24.54 40.69 -8.60
N ALA A 149 -23.98 41.42 -7.64
CA ALA A 149 -24.63 42.60 -7.07
C ALA A 149 -24.73 43.74 -8.09
N ASN A 150 -23.62 44.03 -8.80
CA ASN A 150 -23.58 45.11 -9.79
C ASN A 150 -24.47 44.81 -11.00
N ASP A 151 -24.42 43.58 -11.53
CA ASP A 151 -25.21 43.16 -12.68
C ASP A 151 -26.71 43.11 -12.36
N ARG A 152 -27.09 42.64 -11.15
CA ARG A 152 -28.51 42.65 -10.74
C ARG A 152 -29.06 44.07 -10.66
N THR A 153 -28.32 45.01 -10.08
CA THR A 153 -28.72 46.42 -10.01
C THR A 153 -28.81 47.05 -11.41
N SER A 154 -27.83 46.75 -12.28
CA SER A 154 -27.84 47.23 -13.68
C SER A 154 -29.05 46.71 -14.47
N TRP A 155 -29.38 45.42 -14.31
CA TRP A 155 -30.54 44.81 -14.95
C TRP A 155 -31.87 45.38 -14.41
N LEU A 156 -32.02 45.53 -13.09
CA LEU A 156 -33.21 46.14 -12.48
C LEU A 156 -33.42 47.58 -12.99
N LEU A 157 -32.35 48.36 -13.12
CA LEU A 157 -32.43 49.73 -13.64
C LEU A 157 -32.89 49.76 -15.10
N ALA A 158 -32.37 48.85 -15.95
CA ALA A 158 -32.80 48.73 -17.34
C ALA A 158 -34.26 48.27 -17.48
N GLU A 159 -34.74 47.37 -16.61
CA GLU A 159 -36.15 46.95 -16.58
C GLU A 159 -37.08 48.09 -16.13
N ALA A 160 -36.69 48.87 -15.12
CA ALA A 160 -37.43 50.07 -14.73
C ALA A 160 -37.52 51.09 -15.89
N GLU A 161 -36.42 51.32 -16.61
CA GLU A 161 -36.40 52.20 -17.79
C GLU A 161 -37.32 51.66 -18.91
N TYR A 162 -37.27 50.36 -19.18
CA TYR A 162 -38.15 49.71 -20.16
C TYR A 162 -39.64 49.89 -19.81
N LEU A 163 -40.02 49.64 -18.55
CA LEU A 163 -41.39 49.80 -18.07
C LEU A 163 -41.88 51.25 -18.17
N MET A 164 -41.02 52.24 -17.84
CA MET A 164 -41.34 53.67 -18.01
C MET A 164 -41.51 54.06 -19.47
N ARG A 165 -40.60 53.62 -20.37
CA ARG A 165 -40.70 53.85 -21.82
C ARG A 165 -41.98 53.24 -22.40
N LEU A 166 -42.34 52.02 -21.98
CA LEU A 166 -43.56 51.33 -22.41
C LEU A 166 -44.83 52.02 -21.88
N ALA A 167 -44.81 52.52 -20.64
CA ALA A 167 -45.92 53.30 -20.08
C ALA A 167 -46.17 54.59 -20.89
N ASN A 168 -45.11 55.33 -21.20
CA ASN A 168 -45.18 56.54 -22.02
C ASN A 168 -45.70 56.21 -23.44
N GLN A 169 -45.23 55.13 -24.06
CA GLN A 169 -45.74 54.68 -25.36
C GLN A 169 -47.25 54.35 -25.32
N ARG A 170 -47.74 53.73 -24.24
CA ARG A 170 -49.17 53.43 -24.05
C ARG A 170 -50.02 54.68 -23.89
N LEU A 171 -49.53 55.69 -23.17
CA LEU A 171 -50.19 57.01 -23.06
C LEU A 171 -50.28 57.68 -24.43
N ILE A 172 -49.16 57.82 -25.14
CA ILE A 172 -49.09 58.57 -26.41
C ILE A 172 -49.88 57.87 -27.53
N MET A 173 -49.75 56.55 -27.69
CA MET A 173 -50.34 55.85 -28.84
C MET A 173 -51.78 55.38 -28.64
N ALA A 174 -52.18 55.05 -27.41
CA ALA A 174 -53.48 54.45 -27.14
C ALA A 174 -54.37 55.27 -26.19
N GLY A 175 -53.83 56.30 -25.51
CA GLY A 175 -54.53 56.99 -24.43
C GLY A 175 -54.85 56.08 -23.23
N ASP A 176 -54.20 54.92 -23.14
CA ASP A 176 -54.52 53.85 -22.18
C ASP A 176 -53.91 54.16 -20.82
N THR A 177 -54.59 55.04 -20.06
CA THR A 177 -54.19 55.44 -18.71
C THR A 177 -54.22 54.27 -17.73
N ALA A 178 -55.03 53.24 -17.97
CA ALA A 178 -55.10 52.05 -17.12
C ALA A 178 -53.82 51.20 -17.26
N ALA A 179 -53.41 50.89 -18.50
CA ALA A 179 -52.18 50.15 -18.76
C ALA A 179 -50.94 50.96 -18.37
N ALA A 180 -50.89 52.26 -18.68
CA ALA A 180 -49.78 53.12 -18.30
C ALA A 180 -49.59 53.19 -16.78
N ARG A 181 -50.67 53.33 -16.01
CA ARG A 181 -50.64 53.31 -14.54
C ARG A 181 -50.15 51.96 -13.99
N ALA A 182 -50.53 50.84 -14.62
CA ALA A 182 -50.04 49.51 -14.22
C ALA A 182 -48.53 49.39 -14.44
N LEU A 183 -48.03 49.83 -15.59
CA LEU A 183 -46.60 49.82 -15.93
C LEU A 183 -45.78 50.76 -15.01
N LEU A 184 -46.27 51.95 -14.70
CA LEU A 184 -45.62 52.87 -13.75
C LEU A 184 -45.58 52.33 -12.32
N ASN A 185 -46.63 51.65 -11.85
CA ASN A 185 -46.59 50.94 -10.55
C ASN A 185 -45.52 49.84 -10.55
N SER A 186 -45.36 49.10 -11.67
CA SER A 186 -44.31 48.09 -11.79
C SER A 186 -42.92 48.71 -11.76
N ALA A 187 -42.71 49.83 -12.46
CA ALA A 187 -41.46 50.58 -12.41
C ALA A 187 -41.13 51.11 -10.99
N ASP A 188 -42.10 51.66 -10.26
CA ASP A 188 -41.94 52.07 -8.85
C ASP A 188 -41.57 50.89 -7.94
N SER A 189 -42.11 49.70 -8.19
CA SER A 189 -41.74 48.48 -7.46
C SER A 189 -40.29 48.06 -7.73
N VAL A 190 -39.85 48.09 -8.99
CA VAL A 190 -38.45 47.77 -9.38
C VAL A 190 -37.47 48.79 -8.82
N LEU A 191 -37.79 50.09 -8.87
CA LEU A 191 -36.99 51.18 -8.29
C LEU A 191 -36.92 51.14 -6.75
N ARG A 192 -37.85 50.45 -6.09
CA ARG A 192 -37.77 50.12 -4.65
C ARG A 192 -36.92 48.89 -4.37
N GLU A 193 -36.95 47.87 -5.23
CA GLU A 193 -36.12 46.66 -5.07
C GLU A 193 -34.61 46.98 -5.13
N ILE A 194 -34.22 48.00 -5.89
CA ILE A 194 -32.82 48.48 -5.98
C ILE A 194 -32.32 49.13 -4.67
N ASP A 195 -33.22 49.69 -3.86
CA ASP A 195 -32.95 50.37 -2.56
C ASP A 195 -31.82 51.44 -2.56
N ASP A 196 -31.52 52.03 -3.72
CA ASP A 196 -30.51 53.10 -3.83
C ASP A 196 -31.10 54.46 -3.43
N ALA A 197 -30.33 55.23 -2.65
CA ALA A 197 -30.63 56.62 -2.28
C ALA A 197 -30.53 57.57 -3.49
N GLY A 198 -29.62 57.31 -4.45
CA GLY A 198 -29.45 58.11 -5.66
C GLY A 198 -30.66 58.09 -6.60
N LEU A 199 -31.52 57.07 -6.50
CA LEU A 199 -32.77 56.96 -7.26
C LEU A 199 -33.95 57.72 -6.64
N TYR A 200 -33.74 58.50 -5.57
CA TYR A 200 -34.82 59.25 -4.90
C TYR A 200 -35.58 60.19 -5.87
N ASP A 201 -34.85 60.98 -6.66
CA ASP A 201 -35.46 61.93 -7.61
C ASP A 201 -36.23 61.20 -8.73
N VAL A 202 -35.73 60.04 -9.16
CA VAL A 202 -36.41 59.19 -10.16
C VAL A 202 -37.72 58.63 -9.58
N ARG A 203 -37.70 58.12 -8.34
CA ARG A 203 -38.92 57.66 -7.66
C ARG A 203 -39.92 58.79 -7.44
N ALA A 204 -39.44 60.00 -7.11
CA ALA A 204 -40.30 61.19 -6.97
C ALA A 204 -40.95 61.59 -8.31
N ALA A 205 -40.20 61.53 -9.43
CA ALA A 205 -40.73 61.77 -10.76
C ALA A 205 -41.79 60.72 -11.16
N VAL A 206 -41.49 59.42 -10.97
CA VAL A 206 -42.45 58.33 -11.24
C VAL A 206 -43.72 58.46 -10.39
N ALA A 207 -43.61 58.89 -9.13
CA ALA A 207 -44.76 59.15 -8.27
C ALA A 207 -45.60 60.35 -8.75
N ALA A 208 -44.96 61.39 -9.27
CA ALA A 208 -45.64 62.54 -9.89
C ALA A 208 -46.35 62.14 -11.19
N ASP A 209 -45.71 61.37 -12.07
CA ASP A 209 -46.32 60.83 -13.29
C ASP A 209 -47.51 59.92 -12.96
N LEU A 210 -47.38 59.05 -11.95
CA LEU A 210 -48.46 58.21 -11.47
C LEU A 210 -49.65 59.04 -10.95
N ALA A 211 -49.40 60.16 -10.28
CA ALA A 211 -50.43 61.09 -9.84
C ALA A 211 -51.09 61.82 -11.01
N ALA A 212 -50.30 62.26 -12.00
CA ALA A 212 -50.80 62.90 -13.22
C ALA A 212 -51.69 61.95 -14.04
N VAL A 213 -51.28 60.71 -14.27
CA VAL A 213 -52.07 59.69 -14.99
C VAL A 213 -53.36 59.33 -14.23
N ARG A 214 -53.35 59.35 -12.88
CA ARG A 214 -54.56 59.18 -12.05
C ARG A 214 -55.53 60.36 -12.10
N ALA A 215 -55.05 61.57 -12.40
CA ALA A 215 -55.88 62.76 -12.50
C ALA A 215 -56.62 62.88 -13.85
N VAL A 216 -56.20 62.12 -14.87
CA VAL A 216 -56.90 62.06 -16.16
C VAL A 216 -58.23 61.32 -16.00
N PRO A 217 -59.39 61.92 -16.35
CA PRO A 217 -60.67 61.23 -16.35
C PRO A 217 -60.63 60.01 -17.29
N ALA A 218 -61.09 58.85 -16.81
CA ALA A 218 -61.18 57.66 -17.64
C ALA A 218 -62.13 57.91 -18.83
N VAL A 219 -61.58 57.91 -20.04
CA VAL A 219 -62.39 58.00 -21.26
C VAL A 219 -63.12 56.67 -21.44
N ASP A 220 -64.43 56.71 -21.21
CA ASP A 220 -65.35 55.57 -21.33
C ASP A 220 -65.50 55.15 -22.81
N VAL A 221 -64.54 54.35 -23.28
CA VAL A 221 -64.48 53.81 -24.65
C VAL A 221 -65.59 52.80 -24.97
N GLU A 222 -66.32 52.31 -23.96
CA GLU A 222 -67.41 51.35 -24.14
C GLU A 222 -68.62 52.00 -24.84
N ARG A 223 -68.89 53.29 -24.57
CA ARG A 223 -70.02 54.02 -25.17
C ARG A 223 -69.92 54.18 -26.69
N ALA A 224 -68.72 54.06 -27.29
CA ALA A 224 -68.52 54.24 -28.72
C ALA A 224 -68.91 53.02 -29.58
N ARG A 225 -69.07 51.82 -28.98
CA ARG A 225 -69.44 50.60 -29.73
C ARG A 225 -70.94 50.30 -29.76
N SER A 226 -71.77 51.00 -28.99
CA SER A 226 -73.22 50.76 -28.92
C SER A 226 -74.05 51.55 -29.94
N ALA A 227 -73.48 51.92 -31.09
CA ALA A 227 -74.24 52.51 -32.18
C ALA A 227 -75.13 51.44 -32.83
N PRO A 228 -76.47 51.65 -32.96
CA PRO A 228 -77.35 50.65 -33.53
C PRO A 228 -77.05 50.42 -35.01
N ARG A 229 -76.86 49.14 -35.38
CA ARG A 229 -76.66 48.71 -36.77
C ARG A 229 -77.92 49.05 -37.59
N PRO A 230 -77.82 49.86 -38.67
CA PRO A 230 -78.98 50.16 -39.49
C PRO A 230 -79.46 48.90 -40.23
N PRO A 231 -80.78 48.72 -40.46
CA PRO A 231 -81.30 47.56 -41.17
C PRO A 231 -80.87 47.59 -42.64
N THR A 232 -80.27 46.49 -43.11
CA THR A 232 -79.90 46.31 -44.52
C THR A 232 -81.13 46.05 -45.37
N ARG A 233 -81.27 46.81 -46.47
CA ARG A 233 -82.36 46.72 -47.45
C ARG A 233 -82.27 45.44 -48.31
N SER A 234 -82.50 44.27 -47.70
CA SER A 234 -82.36 42.95 -48.35
C SER A 234 -83.55 42.01 -48.17
N ASP A 235 -84.69 42.49 -47.68
CA ASP A 235 -85.98 41.76 -47.61
C ASP A 235 -87.09 42.43 -48.47
N ALA A 236 -86.70 43.34 -49.37
CA ALA A 236 -87.62 43.93 -50.34
C ALA A 236 -87.18 43.54 -51.76
N VAL A 237 -88.13 42.98 -52.53
CA VAL A 237 -87.98 42.47 -53.91
C VAL A 237 -87.37 41.06 -54.03
N LEU A 238 -88.17 40.05 -53.68
CA LEU A 238 -88.24 38.80 -54.45
C LEU A 238 -89.59 38.08 -54.28
N VAL A 239 -90.67 38.79 -54.63
CA VAL A 239 -91.99 38.22 -54.91
C VAL A 239 -92.46 38.81 -56.23
N VAL A 240 -92.38 38.04 -57.33
CA VAL A 240 -93.17 38.10 -58.58
C VAL A 240 -92.47 37.28 -59.68
N VAL A 241 -93.21 36.35 -60.30
CA VAL A 241 -92.87 35.41 -61.42
C VAL A 241 -91.88 34.28 -61.13
N ALA A 242 -92.38 33.15 -60.63
CA ALA A 242 -92.50 31.87 -61.38
C ALA A 242 -93.21 30.82 -60.52
#